data_AF-A0A9W8UZK9-F1
#
_entry.id   AF-A0A9W8UZK9-F1
#
_cell.length_a   1.000
_cell.length_b   1.000
_cell.length_c   1.000
_cell.angle_alpha   90.00
_cell.angle_beta   90.00
_cell.angle_gamma   90.00
#
_symmetry.space_group_name_H-M   'P 1'
#
loop_
_entity.id
_entity.type
_entity.pdbx_description
1 polymer ?
#
loop_
_entity_poly.entity_id
_entity_poly.type
_entity_poly.pdbx_seq_one_letter_code
_entity_poly.pdbx_strand_id
1 'polypeptide(L)'
;MNCCAKLWANLCFMTWEELVLMYCCFVSFKTRNSLTVQVATEDLILRGERKLFQARIVDDGFMHSLIVYEDTMTKGLRLHAAVWDGELRQCPVWTAFITHQSASPKWIKRVSKTKVRLADVQLYVFCQEYRQQNQRRGAAGAFEICFVSEEATKRFKELFAPSTDMSTTTATESPTKT
;
A
#
# COMPACT_ATOMS: atom_id res chain seq x y z
N MET A 1 30.62 1.36 -23.12
CA MET A 1 29.92 2.39 -23.93
C MET A 1 28.96 3.12 -23.02
N ASN A 2 29.30 4.35 -22.62
CA ASN A 2 28.40 5.21 -21.84
C ASN A 2 27.39 5.84 -22.80
N CYS A 3 26.21 5.26 -22.93
CA CYS A 3 25.08 5.95 -23.56
C CYS A 3 24.70 7.12 -22.65
N CYS A 4 25.15 8.32 -23.01
CA CYS A 4 24.74 9.55 -22.36
C CYS A 4 23.24 9.74 -22.63
N ALA A 5 22.40 9.27 -21.71
CA ALA A 5 20.95 9.41 -21.83
C ALA A 5 20.60 10.91 -21.84
N LYS A 6 19.95 11.38 -22.89
CA LYS A 6 19.46 12.75 -22.98
C LYS A 6 18.36 12.95 -21.94
N LEU A 7 18.58 13.85 -20.98
CA LEU A 7 17.54 14.26 -20.04
C LEU A 7 16.42 14.97 -20.81
N TRP A 8 15.29 14.30 -20.97
CA TRP A 8 14.13 14.82 -21.71
C TRP A 8 13.18 15.61 -20.80
N ALA A 9 12.98 15.18 -19.56
CA ALA A 9 12.21 15.91 -18.56
C ALA A 9 12.67 15.58 -17.14
N ASN A 10 12.41 16.51 -16.23
CA ASN A 10 12.49 16.31 -14.79
C ASN A 10 11.15 16.76 -14.19
N LEU A 11 10.43 15.84 -13.56
CA LEU A 11 9.13 16.10 -12.95
C LEU A 11 9.32 16.20 -11.43
N CYS A 12 9.05 17.38 -10.89
CA CYS A 12 9.11 17.64 -9.46
C CYS A 12 7.69 17.70 -8.90
N PHE A 13 7.45 16.96 -7.82
CA PHE A 13 6.16 16.92 -7.12
C PHE A 13 6.31 17.55 -5.74
N MET A 14 5.24 18.17 -5.24
CA MET A 14 5.27 18.80 -3.92
C MET A 14 5.19 17.76 -2.80
N THR A 15 4.52 16.65 -3.08
CA THR A 15 4.30 15.55 -2.13
C THR A 15 4.73 14.22 -2.71
N TRP A 16 5.07 13.28 -1.83
CA TRP A 16 5.36 11.90 -2.23
C TRP A 16 4.10 11.22 -2.81
N GLU A 17 2.92 11.57 -2.31
CA GLU A 17 1.64 11.09 -2.79
C GLU A 17 1.42 11.43 -4.27
N GLU A 18 1.67 12.66 -4.69
CA GLU A 18 1.58 13.08 -6.10
C GLU A 18 2.56 12.32 -6.99
N LEU A 19 3.81 12.11 -6.53
CA LEU A 19 4.80 11.29 -7.23
C LEU A 19 4.30 9.86 -7.43
N VAL A 20 3.76 9.24 -6.37
CA VAL A 20 3.20 7.88 -6.41
C VAL A 20 2.02 7.79 -7.38
N LEU A 21 1.12 8.78 -7.37
CA LEU A 21 -0.03 8.80 -8.29
C LEU A 21 0.43 8.90 -9.74
N MET A 22 1.39 9.77 -10.03
CA MET A 22 1.94 9.89 -11.38
C MET A 22 2.63 8.58 -11.80
N TYR A 23 3.43 8.00 -10.90
CA TYR A 23 4.09 6.72 -11.13
C TYR A 23 3.10 5.60 -11.45
N CYS A 24 2.07 5.40 -10.62
CA CYS A 24 1.05 4.38 -10.84
C CYS A 24 0.29 4.59 -12.16
N CYS A 25 0.03 5.85 -12.52
CA CYS A 25 -0.58 6.22 -13.79
C CYS A 25 0.29 5.77 -14.99
N PHE A 26 1.58 6.12 -14.98
CA PHE A 26 2.50 5.70 -16.04
C PHE A 26 2.67 4.19 -16.13
N VAL A 27 2.77 3.49 -15.00
CA VAL A 27 2.83 2.02 -15.00
C VAL A 27 1.58 1.45 -15.66
N SER A 28 0.39 1.96 -15.30
CA SER A 28 -0.88 1.49 -15.87
C SER A 28 -0.98 1.73 -17.38
N PHE A 29 -0.48 2.87 -17.87
CA PHE A 29 -0.39 3.12 -19.31
C PHE A 29 0.60 2.20 -20.00
N LYS A 30 1.75 1.98 -19.39
CA LYS A 30 2.81 1.15 -19.97
C LYS A 30 2.36 -0.30 -20.08
N THR A 31 1.73 -0.86 -19.04
CA THR A 31 1.24 -2.25 -19.02
C THR A 31 0.04 -2.49 -19.93
N ARG A 32 -0.83 -1.49 -20.13
CA ARG A 32 -2.02 -1.61 -21.00
C ARG A 32 -1.77 -1.22 -22.46
N ASN A 33 -0.59 -0.69 -22.79
CA ASN A 33 -0.27 -0.29 -24.16
C ASN A 33 0.14 -1.52 -24.98
N SER A 34 -0.61 -1.80 -26.05
CA SER A 34 -0.37 -2.92 -26.97
C SER A 34 0.97 -2.84 -27.71
N LEU A 35 1.58 -1.66 -27.78
CA LEU A 35 2.90 -1.45 -28.38
C LEU A 35 4.05 -1.68 -27.38
N THR A 36 3.74 -1.89 -26.09
CA THR A 36 4.76 -2.18 -25.08
C THR A 36 5.13 -3.66 -25.16
N VAL A 37 6.27 -3.96 -25.78
CA VAL A 37 6.77 -5.33 -25.96
C VAL A 37 7.18 -5.97 -24.63
N GLN A 38 7.78 -5.19 -23.72
CA GLN A 38 8.18 -5.67 -22.40
C GLN A 38 8.24 -4.51 -21.42
N VAL A 39 7.69 -4.70 -20.21
CA VAL A 39 7.91 -3.80 -19.08
C VAL A 39 9.06 -4.37 -18.26
N ALA A 40 10.12 -3.59 -18.11
CA ALA A 40 11.26 -4.02 -17.31
C ALA A 40 10.86 -4.03 -15.82
N THR A 41 11.39 -4.96 -15.03
CA THR A 41 10.97 -5.12 -13.63
C THR A 41 11.33 -3.89 -12.79
N GLU A 42 12.43 -3.24 -13.16
CA GLU A 42 12.90 -1.98 -12.59
C GLU A 42 11.92 -0.82 -12.80
N ASP A 43 11.13 -0.82 -13.88
CA ASP A 43 10.09 0.19 -14.13
C ASP A 43 8.89 -0.01 -13.20
N LEU A 44 8.72 -1.23 -12.68
CA LEU A 44 7.68 -1.62 -11.73
C LEU A 44 8.09 -1.38 -10.26
N ILE A 45 9.22 -0.71 -10.04
CA ILE A 45 9.72 -0.35 -8.71
C ILE A 45 9.86 1.16 -8.60
N LEU A 46 9.04 1.77 -7.73
CA LEU A 46 9.26 3.14 -7.30
C LEU A 46 10.39 3.17 -6.25
N ARG A 47 11.50 3.81 -6.60
CA ARG A 47 12.61 4.01 -5.66
C ARG A 47 12.17 4.90 -4.50
N GLY A 48 12.74 4.66 -3.32
CA GLY A 48 12.39 5.41 -2.11
C GLY A 48 11.27 4.79 -1.29
N GLU A 49 10.64 3.72 -1.76
CA GLU A 49 9.66 2.96 -1.00
C GLU A 49 10.19 1.58 -0.60
N ARG A 50 9.79 1.11 0.59
CA ARG A 50 10.00 -0.27 1.02
C ARG A 50 8.68 -1.00 1.19
N LYS A 51 8.67 -2.27 0.83
CA LYS A 51 7.51 -3.15 1.01
C LYS A 51 7.49 -3.69 2.44
N LEU A 52 6.43 -3.37 3.20
CA LEU A 52 6.24 -3.88 4.56
C LEU A 52 5.39 -5.15 4.60
N PHE A 53 4.45 -5.29 3.67
CA PHE A 53 3.51 -6.39 3.66
C PHE A 53 3.08 -6.73 2.23
N GLN A 54 2.78 -8.00 1.99
CA GLN A 54 2.13 -8.46 0.78
C GLN A 54 1.23 -9.67 1.07
N ALA A 55 0.03 -9.65 0.49
CA ALA A 55 -0.88 -10.78 0.51
C ALA A 55 -1.79 -10.80 -0.72
N ARG A 56 -2.49 -11.92 -0.89
CA ARG A 56 -3.55 -12.06 -1.89
C ARG A 56 -4.89 -11.66 -1.28
N ILE A 57 -5.65 -10.89 -2.03
CA ILE A 57 -7.01 -10.48 -1.70
C ILE A 57 -7.97 -10.82 -2.84
N VAL A 58 -9.24 -10.97 -2.51
CA VAL A 58 -10.35 -10.94 -3.46
C VAL A 58 -10.95 -9.56 -3.39
N ASP A 59 -10.94 -8.85 -4.51
CA ASP A 59 -11.44 -7.49 -4.63
C ASP A 59 -12.13 -7.32 -5.98
N ASP A 60 -13.33 -6.76 -5.94
CA ASP A 60 -14.24 -6.62 -7.08
C ASP A 60 -14.47 -7.92 -7.89
N GLY A 61 -14.42 -9.07 -7.22
CA GLY A 61 -14.57 -10.39 -7.84
C GLY A 61 -13.29 -10.96 -8.46
N PHE A 62 -12.18 -10.22 -8.43
CA PHE A 62 -10.89 -10.63 -8.97
C PHE A 62 -9.85 -10.87 -7.87
N MET A 63 -8.84 -11.68 -8.19
CA MET A 63 -7.69 -11.88 -7.33
C MET A 63 -6.67 -10.75 -7.55
N HIS A 64 -6.30 -10.08 -6.47
CA HIS A 64 -5.31 -9.00 -6.49
C HIS A 64 -4.19 -9.25 -5.47
N SER A 65 -3.01 -8.69 -5.75
CA SER A 65 -1.97 -8.56 -4.74
C SER A 65 -2.19 -7.25 -3.99
N LEU A 66 -2.43 -7.34 -2.69
CA LEU A 66 -2.40 -6.19 -1.79
C LEU A 66 -1.01 -6.05 -1.20
N ILE A 67 -0.44 -4.85 -1.32
CA ILE A 67 0.89 -4.50 -0.85
C ILE A 67 0.78 -3.27 0.05
N VAL A 68 1.54 -3.24 1.15
CA VAL A 68 1.74 -2.04 1.96
C VAL A 68 3.15 -1.54 1.72
N TYR A 69 3.26 -0.31 1.21
CA TYR A 69 4.52 0.39 1.04
C TYR A 69 4.68 1.46 2.11
N GLU A 70 5.92 1.68 2.53
CA GLU A 70 6.35 2.81 3.34
C GLU A 70 7.35 3.64 2.55
N ASP A 71 7.11 4.94 2.47
CA ASP A 71 8.11 5.89 2.01
C ASP A 71 9.27 5.99 3.01
N THR A 72 10.48 5.83 2.50
CA THR A 72 11.67 5.76 3.35
C THR A 72 12.00 7.09 4.02
N MET A 73 11.63 8.21 3.39
CA MET A 73 11.93 9.56 3.85
C MET A 73 10.87 10.08 4.84
N THR A 74 9.61 10.11 4.43
CA THR A 74 8.49 10.68 5.18
C THR A 74 7.84 9.70 6.15
N LYS A 75 8.10 8.39 6.01
CA LYS A 75 7.39 7.31 6.70
C LYS A 75 5.91 7.20 6.36
N GLY A 76 5.46 7.90 5.30
CA GLY A 76 4.11 7.77 4.77
C GLY A 76 3.83 6.33 4.36
N LEU A 77 2.63 5.83 4.69
CA LEU A 77 2.20 4.49 4.33
C LEU A 77 1.16 4.56 3.22
N ARG A 78 1.23 3.63 2.27
CA ARG A 78 0.17 3.43 1.27
C ARG A 78 -0.20 1.98 1.11
N LEU A 79 -1.49 1.78 0.88
CA LEU A 79 -2.05 0.55 0.37
C LEU A 79 -1.97 0.58 -1.15
N HIS A 80 -1.61 -0.54 -1.74
CA HIS A 80 -1.51 -0.69 -3.18
C HIS A 80 -2.09 -2.05 -3.59
N ALA A 81 -3.11 -2.02 -4.45
CA ALA A 81 -3.62 -3.21 -5.09
C ALA A 81 -3.14 -3.27 -6.53
N ALA A 82 -2.59 -4.42 -6.92
CA ALA A 82 -2.17 -4.71 -8.26
C ALA A 82 -2.72 -6.03 -8.75
N VAL A 83 -2.81 -6.20 -10.06
CA VAL A 83 -3.22 -7.46 -10.69
C VAL A 83 -2.28 -8.58 -10.22
N TRP A 84 -2.85 -9.68 -9.73
CA TRP A 84 -2.11 -10.78 -9.13
C TRP A 84 -1.32 -11.59 -10.17
N ASP A 85 -1.95 -11.92 -11.29
CA ASP A 85 -1.42 -12.87 -12.28
C ASP A 85 -1.87 -12.53 -13.70
N GLY A 86 -1.27 -13.18 -14.68
CA GLY A 86 -1.49 -12.95 -16.11
C GLY A 86 -0.60 -11.85 -16.68
N GLU A 87 -0.89 -11.45 -17.92
CA GLU A 87 -0.10 -10.49 -18.70
C GLU A 87 -0.02 -9.10 -18.04
N LEU A 88 -1.06 -8.73 -17.28
CA LEU A 88 -1.13 -7.45 -16.57
C LEU A 88 -0.61 -7.53 -15.14
N ARG A 89 0.04 -8.61 -14.72
CA ARG A 89 0.56 -8.77 -13.36
C ARG A 89 1.37 -7.54 -12.93
N GLN A 90 1.18 -7.10 -11.69
CA GLN A 90 1.74 -5.88 -11.11
C GLN A 90 1.20 -4.55 -11.69
N CYS A 91 0.28 -4.58 -12.66
CA CYS A 91 -0.45 -3.38 -13.06
C CYS A 91 -1.25 -2.83 -11.86
N PRO A 92 -1.09 -1.55 -11.51
CA PRO A 92 -1.91 -0.90 -10.49
C PRO A 92 -3.40 -1.02 -10.81
N VAL A 93 -4.20 -1.38 -9.81
CA VAL A 93 -5.66 -1.30 -9.85
C VAL A 93 -6.11 -0.06 -9.10
N TRP A 94 -5.62 0.08 -7.86
CA TRP A 94 -5.82 1.27 -7.06
C TRP A 94 -4.69 1.45 -6.03
N THR A 95 -4.54 2.67 -5.52
CA THR A 95 -3.71 2.98 -4.36
C THR A 95 -4.49 3.86 -3.38
N ALA A 96 -4.14 3.79 -2.10
CA ALA A 96 -4.73 4.61 -1.06
C ALA A 96 -3.67 4.99 -0.05
N PHE A 97 -3.62 6.27 0.33
CA PHE A 97 -2.70 6.76 1.33
C PHE A 97 -3.30 6.61 2.72
N ILE A 98 -2.49 6.14 3.65
CA ILE A 98 -2.88 5.99 5.05
C ILE A 98 -2.56 7.32 5.73
N THR A 99 -3.61 8.11 5.98
CA THR A 99 -3.46 9.42 6.61
C THR A 99 -3.74 9.35 8.11
N HIS A 100 -3.78 10.48 8.80
CA HIS A 100 -3.91 10.58 10.25
C HIS A 100 -5.10 9.83 10.87
N GLN A 101 -6.16 9.51 10.10
CA GLN A 101 -7.30 8.72 10.65
C GLN A 101 -6.86 7.34 11.15
N SER A 102 -5.74 6.81 10.64
CA SER A 102 -5.15 5.54 11.09
C SER A 102 -4.73 5.51 12.56
N ALA A 103 -4.50 6.66 13.19
CA ALA A 103 -4.23 6.74 14.62
C ALA A 103 -5.46 6.32 15.47
N SER A 104 -6.67 6.35 14.90
CA SER A 104 -7.86 5.88 15.58
C SER A 104 -7.89 4.35 15.62
N PRO A 105 -8.07 3.73 16.81
CA PRO A 105 -8.27 2.28 16.91
C PRO A 105 -9.49 1.78 16.14
N LYS A 106 -10.43 2.68 15.80
CA LYS A 106 -11.63 2.38 15.01
C LYS A 106 -11.39 2.38 13.50
N TRP A 107 -10.22 2.86 13.05
CA TRP A 107 -9.88 2.91 11.63
C TRP A 107 -9.86 1.51 11.02
N ILE A 108 -9.25 0.55 11.71
CA ILE A 108 -9.12 -0.84 11.24
C ILE A 108 -9.90 -1.82 12.11
N LYS A 109 -10.97 -2.40 11.57
CA LYS A 109 -11.80 -3.39 12.26
C LYS A 109 -11.73 -4.74 11.57
N ARG A 110 -11.39 -5.80 12.31
CA ARG A 110 -11.51 -7.18 11.80
C ARG A 110 -12.97 -7.59 11.91
N VAL A 111 -13.56 -8.02 10.80
CA VAL A 111 -15.00 -8.37 10.75
C VAL A 111 -15.23 -9.87 10.55
N SER A 112 -14.23 -10.60 10.04
CA SER A 112 -14.23 -12.06 10.02
C SER A 112 -12.80 -12.61 10.07
N LYS A 113 -12.65 -13.93 9.97
CA LYS A 113 -11.34 -14.59 9.87
C LYS A 113 -10.49 -14.05 8.71
N THR A 114 -11.13 -13.70 7.61
CA THR A 114 -10.48 -13.30 6.36
C THR A 114 -10.77 -11.86 5.93
N LYS A 115 -11.53 -11.09 6.73
CA LYS A 115 -12.01 -9.76 6.32
C LYS A 115 -11.66 -8.68 7.32
N VAL A 116 -11.20 -7.55 6.78
CA VAL A 116 -10.91 -6.32 7.51
C VAL A 116 -11.69 -5.17 6.89
N ARG A 117 -12.22 -4.27 7.71
CA ARG A 117 -12.81 -3.01 7.27
C ARG A 117 -11.92 -1.84 7.66
N LEU A 118 -11.75 -0.92 6.73
CA LEU A 118 -11.06 0.34 6.89
C LEU A 118 -12.07 1.50 6.81
N ALA A 119 -12.04 2.38 7.80
CA ALA A 119 -12.82 3.62 7.77
C ALA A 119 -12.09 4.70 6.98
N ASP A 120 -12.85 5.61 6.36
CA ASP A 120 -12.35 6.85 5.77
C ASP A 120 -11.18 6.69 4.77
N VAL A 121 -11.18 5.59 4.01
CA VAL A 121 -10.18 5.34 2.97
C VAL A 121 -10.63 5.93 1.63
N GLN A 122 -9.78 6.79 1.08
CA GLN A 122 -9.88 7.33 -0.27
C GLN A 122 -9.02 6.50 -1.24
N LEU A 123 -9.66 5.92 -2.26
CA LEU A 123 -8.96 5.20 -3.31
C LEU A 123 -8.68 6.12 -4.51
N TYR A 124 -7.49 5.97 -5.07
CA TYR A 124 -7.13 6.45 -6.39
C TYR A 124 -7.07 5.25 -7.33
N VAL A 125 -7.96 5.22 -8.31
CA VAL A 125 -8.21 4.06 -9.18
C VAL A 125 -7.56 4.29 -10.54
N PHE A 126 -6.85 3.27 -11.05
CA PHE A 126 -6.15 3.31 -12.34
C PHE A 126 -6.74 2.34 -13.38
N CYS A 127 -7.83 1.64 -13.00
CA CYS A 127 -8.56 0.67 -13.81
C CYS A 127 -9.99 1.17 -14.01
N GLN A 128 -10.41 1.42 -15.26
CA GLN A 128 -11.76 1.92 -15.55
C GLN A 128 -12.85 0.89 -15.18
N GLU A 129 -12.51 -0.39 -15.29
CA GLU A 129 -13.41 -1.50 -15.01
C GLU A 129 -13.66 -1.69 -13.50
N TYR A 130 -12.78 -1.15 -12.64
CA TYR A 130 -12.85 -1.34 -11.20
C TYR A 130 -14.01 -0.56 -10.56
N ARG A 131 -14.82 -1.27 -9.78
CA ARG A 131 -16.00 -0.73 -9.08
C ARG A 131 -15.78 -0.72 -7.57
N GLN A 132 -15.20 0.36 -7.05
CA GLN A 132 -14.97 0.52 -5.61
C GLN A 132 -16.23 0.38 -4.74
N GLN A 133 -17.42 0.65 -5.29
CA GLN A 133 -18.69 0.49 -4.56
C GLN A 133 -18.90 -0.96 -4.10
N ASN A 134 -18.37 -1.93 -4.84
CA ASN A 134 -18.50 -3.35 -4.52
C ASN A 134 -17.76 -3.75 -3.25
N GLN A 135 -16.79 -2.96 -2.79
CA GLN A 135 -16.10 -3.16 -1.52
C GLN A 135 -16.56 -2.23 -0.40
N ARG A 136 -17.35 -1.20 -0.70
CA ARG A 136 -17.88 -0.31 0.35
C ARG A 136 -19.08 -0.96 1.03
N ARG A 137 -19.11 -0.91 2.37
CA ARG A 137 -20.12 -1.56 3.21
C ARG A 137 -20.63 -0.63 4.30
N GLY A 138 -21.94 -0.74 4.58
CA GLY A 138 -22.62 0.02 5.63
C GLY A 138 -22.86 1.48 5.27
N ALA A 139 -23.61 2.19 6.13
CA ALA A 139 -23.99 3.58 5.89
C ALA A 139 -22.80 4.55 5.84
N ALA A 140 -21.72 4.23 6.56
CA ALA A 140 -20.48 5.02 6.55
C ALA A 140 -19.55 4.73 5.36
N GLY A 141 -19.90 3.78 4.48
CA GLY A 141 -19.09 3.48 3.28
C GLY A 141 -17.70 2.92 3.57
N ALA A 142 -17.53 2.20 4.69
CA ALA A 142 -16.25 1.59 5.08
C ALA A 142 -15.77 0.60 4.01
N PHE A 143 -14.48 0.61 3.73
CA PHE A 143 -13.87 -0.23 2.70
C PHE A 143 -13.51 -1.59 3.26
N GLU A 144 -14.07 -2.66 2.70
CA GLU A 144 -13.81 -4.04 3.11
C GLU A 144 -12.71 -4.67 2.25
N ILE A 145 -11.67 -5.20 2.91
CA ILE A 145 -10.60 -5.99 2.30
C ILE A 145 -10.85 -7.45 2.64
N CYS A 146 -10.98 -8.29 1.61
CA CYS A 146 -11.16 -9.73 1.75
C CYS A 146 -9.86 -10.47 1.42
N PHE A 147 -9.14 -10.91 2.45
CA PHE A 147 -7.93 -11.72 2.29
C PHE A 147 -8.27 -13.16 1.91
N VAL A 148 -7.38 -13.80 1.16
CA VAL A 148 -7.49 -15.24 0.85
C VAL A 148 -7.17 -16.12 2.06
N SER A 149 -6.29 -15.64 2.96
CA SER A 149 -5.83 -16.39 4.15
C SER A 149 -6.10 -15.62 5.44
N GLU A 150 -6.41 -16.36 6.51
CA GLU A 150 -6.59 -15.83 7.85
C GLU A 150 -5.26 -15.27 8.41
N GLU A 151 -4.15 -15.95 8.15
CA GLU A 151 -2.80 -15.52 8.53
C GLU A 151 -2.45 -14.16 7.91
N ALA A 152 -2.83 -13.94 6.65
CA ALA A 152 -2.67 -12.65 6.00
C ALA A 152 -3.50 -11.54 6.69
N THR A 153 -4.73 -11.85 7.09
CA THR A 153 -5.59 -10.92 7.84
C THR A 153 -4.96 -10.54 9.18
N LYS A 154 -4.41 -11.52 9.90
CA LYS A 154 -3.75 -11.30 11.18
C LYS A 154 -2.52 -10.40 11.03
N ARG A 155 -1.59 -10.75 10.13
CA ARG A 155 -0.37 -9.96 9.88
C ARG A 155 -0.67 -8.54 9.40
N PHE A 156 -1.69 -8.37 8.56
CA PHE A 156 -2.11 -7.04 8.12
C PHE A 156 -2.57 -6.18 9.30
N LYS A 157 -3.35 -6.75 10.24
CA LYS A 157 -3.76 -6.06 11.46
C LYS A 157 -2.59 -5.72 12.38
N GLU A 158 -1.66 -6.65 12.56
CA GLU A 158 -0.47 -6.48 13.40
C GLU A 158 0.44 -5.35 12.88
N LEU A 159 0.52 -5.17 11.56
CA LEU A 159 1.30 -4.10 10.94
C LEU A 159 0.87 -2.69 11.42
N PHE A 160 -0.41 -2.51 11.76
CA PHE A 160 -0.97 -1.24 12.21
C PHE A 160 -1.27 -1.21 13.72
N ALA A 161 -0.83 -2.24 14.46
CA ALA A 161 -0.93 -2.22 15.91
C ALA A 161 0.09 -1.23 16.48
N PRO A 162 -0.23 -0.52 17.58
CA PRO A 162 0.75 0.32 18.26
C PRO A 162 1.97 -0.52 18.66
N SER A 163 3.18 -0.02 18.41
CA SER A 163 4.39 -0.60 18.98
C SER A 163 4.27 -0.54 20.50
N THR A 164 4.27 -1.70 21.15
CA THR A 164 4.39 -1.74 22.62
C THR A 164 5.84 -1.49 22.94
N ASP A 165 6.22 -0.21 23.08
CA ASP A 165 7.56 0.15 23.55
C ASP A 165 7.73 -0.39 24.97
N MET A 166 8.51 -1.45 25.12
CA MET A 166 9.06 -1.86 26.40
C MET A 166 10.13 -0.85 26.79
N SER A 167 9.72 0.24 27.43
CA SER A 167 10.63 1.13 28.14
C SER A 167 11.26 0.37 29.30
N THR A 168 12.50 -0.09 29.10
CA THR A 168 13.37 -0.59 30.17
C THR A 168 13.66 0.57 31.13
N THR A 169 12.93 0.63 32.23
CA THR A 169 13.33 1.45 33.39
C THR A 169 14.55 0.78 34.01
N THR A 170 15.74 1.26 33.67
CA THR A 170 16.97 0.94 34.39
C THR A 170 16.83 1.53 35.79
N ALA A 171 16.71 0.67 36.80
CA ALA A 171 16.79 1.06 38.20
C ALA A 171 18.18 1.62 38.48
N THR A 172 18.25 2.88 38.89
CA THR A 172 19.47 3.49 39.41
C THR A 172 19.65 3.04 40.86
N GLU A 173 20.49 2.04 41.10
CA GLU A 173 21.00 1.73 42.43
C GLU A 173 21.95 2.85 42.89
N SER A 174 21.59 3.49 43.99
CA SER A 174 22.43 4.42 44.75
C SER A 174 23.52 3.67 45.54
N PRO A 175 24.79 4.12 45.53
CA PRO A 175 25.84 3.48 46.32
C PRO A 175 25.80 3.91 47.79
N THR A 176 25.73 2.91 48.68
CA THR A 176 25.84 3.04 50.13
C THR A 176 27.29 3.36 50.52
N LYS A 177 27.47 4.40 51.35
CA LYS A 177 28.73 4.72 52.04
C LYS A 177 29.04 3.66 53.12
N THR A 178 30.29 3.18 53.13
CA THR A 178 31.08 2.88 54.34
C THR A 178 32.55 2.89 53.98
#